data_AF-A0A7W4K4I9-F1
#
_entry.id   AF-A0A7W4K4I9-F1
#
_cell.length_a   1.000
_cell.length_b   1.000
_cell.length_c   1.000
_cell.angle_alpha   90.00
_cell.angle_beta   90.00
_cell.angle_gamma   90.00
#
_symmetry.space_group_name_H-M   'P 1'
#
loop_
_entity.id
_entity.type
_entity.pdbx_description
1 polymer ?
#
loop_
_entity_poly.entity_id
_entity_poly.type
_entity_poly.pdbx_seq_one_letter_code
_entity_poly.pdbx_strand_id
1 'polypeptide(L)'
;MSAVELILLQRVEKLGQMGEIVKVKPGYARNYLLPQGKAIRANALNRERFDRERVQLEALNIKRREEAERLSERMHGLVVVLIRQAGDSGSLYGSVSTRDIAEATTAAGLTIARSQVLLADPIKQLGLYEVRVALHPEVSIPVTVNVARSEEEAVRQARGEAIGVEDEEPSGFVGEAHADETAAEDAAEA
;
A
#
# COMPACT_ATOMS: atom_id res chain seq x y z
N MET A 1 -24.58 -0.63 -28.00
CA MET A 1 -23.09 -0.55 -27.94
C MET A 1 -22.54 -1.82 -28.57
N SER A 2 -21.68 -1.72 -29.58
CA SER A 2 -21.04 -2.90 -30.17
C SER A 2 -20.08 -3.51 -29.16
N ALA A 3 -20.17 -4.81 -28.91
CA ALA A 3 -19.20 -5.55 -28.10
C ALA A 3 -18.16 -6.19 -29.04
N VAL A 4 -16.91 -6.31 -28.57
CA VAL A 4 -15.83 -6.97 -29.29
C VAL A 4 -15.46 -8.25 -28.55
N GLU A 5 -15.33 -9.34 -29.29
CA GLU A 5 -14.87 -10.63 -28.77
C GLU A 5 -13.34 -10.70 -28.82
N LEU A 6 -12.75 -11.04 -27.68
CA LEU A 6 -11.31 -11.19 -27.50
C LEU A 6 -10.99 -12.52 -26.83
N ILE A 7 -9.86 -13.11 -27.18
CA ILE A 7 -9.27 -14.26 -26.49
C ILE A 7 -8.21 -13.72 -25.53
N LEU A 8 -8.30 -14.05 -24.24
CA LEU A 8 -7.34 -13.62 -23.23
C LEU A 8 -6.04 -14.43 -23.32
N LEU A 9 -4.90 -13.73 -23.41
CA LEU A 9 -3.56 -14.34 -23.37
C LEU A 9 -3.01 -14.47 -21.95
N GLN A 10 -3.59 -13.73 -21.01
CA GLN A 10 -3.23 -13.77 -19.60
C GLN A 10 -4.48 -13.55 -18.75
N ARG A 11 -4.42 -13.98 -17.50
CA ARG A 11 -5.47 -13.73 -16.51
C ARG A 11 -5.66 -12.23 -16.29
N VAL A 12 -6.91 -11.80 -16.17
CA VAL A 12 -7.29 -10.44 -15.80
C VAL A 12 -8.37 -10.49 -14.73
N GLU A 13 -8.13 -9.82 -13.59
CA GLU A 13 -8.92 -9.91 -12.34
C GLU A 13 -10.43 -9.65 -12.45
N LYS A 14 -10.91 -9.13 -13.58
CA LYS A 14 -12.33 -8.80 -13.82
C LYS A 14 -12.92 -9.38 -15.11
N LEU A 15 -12.13 -10.10 -15.91
CA LEU A 15 -12.59 -10.64 -17.19
C LEU A 15 -12.68 -12.15 -17.19
N GLY A 16 -11.65 -12.84 -16.69
CA GLY A 16 -11.57 -14.29 -16.82
C GLY A 16 -10.15 -14.82 -16.83
N GLN A 17 -10.05 -16.12 -17.13
CA GLN A 17 -8.79 -16.84 -17.20
C GLN A 17 -8.16 -16.78 -18.60
N MET A 18 -6.91 -17.22 -18.71
CA MET A 18 -6.22 -17.35 -19.99
C MET A 18 -6.97 -18.34 -20.90
N GLY A 19 -7.13 -17.98 -22.18
CA GLY A 19 -7.82 -18.77 -23.19
C GLY A 19 -9.33 -18.57 -23.27
N GLU A 20 -9.91 -17.80 -22.35
CA GLU A 20 -11.33 -17.50 -22.36
C GLU A 20 -11.67 -16.46 -23.45
N ILE A 21 -12.82 -16.67 -24.11
CA ILE A 21 -13.38 -15.72 -25.07
C ILE A 21 -14.31 -14.77 -24.33
N VAL A 22 -13.90 -13.51 -24.21
CA VAL A 22 -14.63 -12.49 -23.46
C VAL A 22 -15.19 -11.41 -24.39
N LYS A 23 -16.40 -10.94 -24.07
CA LYS A 23 -17.06 -9.83 -24.76
C LYS A 23 -16.83 -8.54 -23.97
N VAL A 24 -16.11 -7.59 -24.57
CA VAL A 24 -15.77 -6.31 -23.93
C VAL A 24 -16.19 -5.11 -24.78
N LYS A 25 -16.25 -3.93 -24.16
CA LYS A 25 -16.50 -2.68 -24.89
C LYS A 25 -15.29 -2.35 -25.82
N PRO A 26 -15.52 -1.76 -27.01
CA PRO A 26 -14.46 -1.55 -27.99
C PRO A 26 -13.35 -0.62 -27.48
N GLY A 27 -13.69 0.38 -26.67
CA GLY A 27 -12.72 1.29 -26.05
C GLY A 27 -11.76 0.56 -25.11
N TYR A 28 -12.26 -0.39 -24.32
CA TYR A 28 -11.43 -1.16 -23.40
C TYR A 28 -10.50 -2.15 -24.14
N ALA A 29 -11.01 -2.78 -25.21
CA ALA A 29 -10.20 -3.59 -26.11
C ALA A 29 -9.06 -2.78 -26.74
N ARG A 30 -9.37 -1.61 -27.30
CA ARG A 30 -8.43 -0.79 -28.09
C ARG A 30 -7.38 -0.09 -27.24
N ASN A 31 -7.75 0.42 -26.06
CA ASN A 31 -6.86 1.27 -25.27
C ASN A 31 -6.06 0.49 -24.21
N TYR A 32 -6.56 -0.68 -23.78
CA TYR A 32 -5.96 -1.42 -22.67
C TYR A 32 -5.52 -2.83 -23.06
N LEU A 33 -6.44 -3.68 -23.53
CA LEU A 33 -6.15 -5.11 -23.70
C LEU A 33 -5.24 -5.42 -24.89
N LEU A 34 -5.51 -4.83 -26.05
CA LEU A 34 -4.72 -5.07 -27.27
C LEU A 34 -3.31 -4.46 -27.19
N PRO A 35 -3.12 -3.18 -26.77
CA PRO A 35 -1.77 -2.59 -26.72
C PRO A 35 -0.87 -3.23 -25.68
N GLN A 36 -1.43 -3.71 -24.57
CA GLN A 36 -0.67 -4.40 -23.52
C GLN A 36 -0.43 -5.89 -23.83
N GLY A 37 -0.87 -6.39 -24.99
CA GLY A 37 -0.71 -7.79 -25.36
C GLY A 37 -1.46 -8.76 -24.45
N LYS A 38 -2.49 -8.29 -23.73
CA LYS A 38 -3.24 -9.13 -22.76
C LYS A 38 -4.30 -9.99 -23.43
N ALA A 39 -4.70 -9.62 -24.64
CA ALA A 39 -5.72 -10.32 -25.40
C ALA A 39 -5.48 -10.15 -26.91
N ILE A 40 -6.05 -11.06 -27.70
CA ILE A 40 -6.07 -11.01 -29.16
C ILE A 40 -7.51 -11.01 -29.66
N ARG A 41 -7.77 -10.49 -30.85
CA ARG A 41 -9.11 -10.53 -31.45
C ARG A 41 -9.51 -11.98 -31.75
N ALA A 42 -10.77 -12.33 -31.45
CA ALA A 42 -11.31 -13.67 -31.65
C ALA A 42 -11.62 -13.97 -33.15
N ASN A 43 -10.58 -14.09 -33.96
CA ASN A 43 -10.67 -14.55 -35.35
C ASN A 43 -10.24 -16.02 -35.46
N ALA A 44 -10.73 -16.76 -36.47
CA ALA A 44 -10.37 -18.16 -36.68
C ALA A 44 -8.84 -18.39 -36.74
N LEU A 45 -8.12 -17.56 -37.50
CA LEU A 45 -6.66 -17.59 -37.60
C LEU A 45 -5.96 -17.39 -36.23
N ASN A 46 -6.48 -16.47 -35.42
CA ASN A 46 -5.91 -16.17 -34.11
C ASN A 46 -6.20 -17.27 -33.09
N ARG A 47 -7.31 -18.00 -33.24
CA ARG A 47 -7.64 -19.15 -32.41
C ARG A 47 -6.67 -20.30 -32.65
N GLU A 48 -6.41 -20.65 -33.91
CA GLU A 48 -5.41 -21.68 -34.23
C GLU A 48 -4.01 -21.31 -33.78
N ARG A 49 -3.63 -20.03 -33.90
CA ARG A 49 -2.36 -19.53 -33.36
C ARG A 49 -2.30 -19.66 -31.85
N PHE A 50 -3.36 -19.27 -31.15
CA PHE A 50 -3.45 -19.40 -29.71
C PHE A 50 -3.32 -20.85 -29.26
N ASP A 51 -3.97 -21.80 -29.94
CA ASP A 51 -3.90 -23.22 -29.58
C ASP A 51 -2.47 -23.79 -29.68
N ARG A 52 -1.68 -23.33 -30.66
CA ARG A 52 -0.26 -23.68 -30.80
C ARG A 52 0.61 -23.05 -29.71
N GLU A 53 0.34 -21.78 -29.39
CA GLU A 53 1.10 -21.02 -28.39
C GLU A 53 0.66 -21.33 -26.95
N ARG A 54 -0.51 -21.95 -26.75
CA ARG A 54 -1.15 -22.19 -25.45
C ARG A 54 -0.23 -22.90 -24.47
N VAL A 55 0.39 -23.99 -24.92
CA VAL A 55 1.28 -24.81 -24.09
C VAL A 55 2.50 -24.00 -23.63
N GLN A 56 3.04 -23.14 -24.51
CA GLN A 56 4.18 -22.29 -24.17
C GLN A 56 3.77 -21.19 -23.19
N LEU A 57 2.64 -20.54 -23.42
CA LEU A 57 2.11 -19.49 -22.54
C LEU A 57 1.78 -20.03 -21.15
N GLU A 58 1.20 -21.22 -21.07
CA GLU A 58 0.90 -21.90 -19.82
C GLU A 58 2.17 -22.26 -19.05
N ALA A 59 3.17 -22.84 -19.73
CA ALA A 59 4.46 -23.13 -19.10
C ALA A 59 5.17 -21.87 -18.60
N LEU A 60 5.11 -20.76 -19.33
CA LEU A 60 5.67 -19.48 -18.89
C LEU A 60 4.90 -18.89 -17.70
N ASN A 61 3.58 -19.04 -17.67
CA ASN A 61 2.75 -18.58 -16.56
C ASN A 61 3.07 -19.33 -15.27
N ILE A 62 3.16 -20.66 -15.35
CA ILE A 62 3.53 -21.52 -14.20
C ILE A 62 4.90 -21.12 -13.66
N LYS A 63 5.91 -20.96 -14.53
CA LYS A 63 7.25 -20.53 -14.10
C LYS A 63 7.23 -19.17 -13.38
N ARG A 64 6.51 -18.19 -13.93
CA ARG A 64 6.39 -16.86 -13.31
C ARG A 64 5.64 -16.92 -11.98
N ARG A 65 4.63 -17.78 -11.87
CA ARG A 65 3.91 -18.01 -10.62
C ARG A 65 4.83 -18.61 -9.56
N GLU A 66 5.57 -19.65 -9.91
CA GLU A 66 6.55 -20.29 -9.00
C GLU A 66 7.65 -19.30 -8.56
N GLU A 67 8.16 -18.47 -9.46
CA GLU A 67 9.11 -17.41 -9.12
C GLU A 67 8.50 -16.38 -8.15
N ALA A 68 7.24 -15.99 -8.37
CA ALA A 68 6.51 -15.07 -7.50
C ALA A 68 6.21 -15.70 -6.13
N GLU A 69 5.87 -16.98 -6.07
CA GLU A 69 5.66 -17.72 -4.81
C GLU A 69 6.97 -17.77 -4.00
N ARG A 70 8.10 -18.10 -4.64
CA ARG A 70 9.41 -18.09 -3.97
C ARG A 70 9.84 -16.70 -3.50
N LEU A 71 9.48 -15.65 -4.23
CA LEU A 71 9.70 -14.27 -3.78
C LEU A 71 8.78 -13.92 -2.60
N SER A 72 7.54 -14.39 -2.64
CA SER A 72 6.55 -14.22 -1.58
C SER A 72 6.98 -14.84 -0.27
N GLU A 73 7.46 -16.08 -0.29
CA GLU A 73 7.94 -16.77 0.91
C GLU A 73 9.15 -16.06 1.52
N ARG A 74 10.10 -15.60 0.69
CA ARG A 74 11.31 -14.92 1.17
C ARG A 74 11.05 -13.55 1.78
N MET A 75 10.02 -12.86 1.30
CA MET A 75 9.73 -11.46 1.68
C MET A 75 8.43 -11.35 2.48
N HIS A 76 7.95 -12.47 3.02
CA HIS A 76 6.78 -12.49 3.89
C HIS A 76 7.08 -11.75 5.19
N GLY A 77 6.21 -10.80 5.56
CA GLY A 77 6.39 -9.97 6.76
C GLY A 77 7.43 -8.87 6.61
N LEU A 78 7.76 -8.47 5.38
CA LEU A 78 8.64 -7.32 5.13
C LEU A 78 8.04 -6.05 5.74
N VAL A 79 8.81 -5.41 6.62
CA VAL A 79 8.48 -4.10 7.18
C VAL A 79 9.37 -3.05 6.51
N VAL A 80 8.73 -2.04 5.92
CA VAL A 80 9.43 -0.96 5.24
C VAL A 80 9.19 0.33 6.02
N VAL A 81 10.28 0.97 6.46
CA VAL A 81 10.23 2.24 7.19
C VAL A 81 10.31 3.40 6.19
N LEU A 82 9.37 4.33 6.30
CA LEU A 82 9.31 5.56 5.51
C LEU A 82 9.35 6.77 6.44
N ILE A 83 10.44 7.53 6.33
CA ILE A 83 10.64 8.75 7.12
C ILE A 83 10.06 9.93 6.34
N ARG A 84 9.11 10.64 6.96
CA ARG A 84 8.47 11.82 6.37
C ARG A 84 8.18 12.86 7.45
N GLN A 85 8.24 14.13 7.03
CA GLN A 85 7.89 15.24 7.91
C GLN A 85 6.38 15.26 8.18
N ALA A 86 6.01 15.39 9.45
CA ALA A 86 4.64 15.44 9.91
C ALA A 86 4.46 16.54 10.96
N GLY A 87 3.27 17.11 11.04
CA GLY A 87 2.88 18.02 12.12
C GLY A 87 2.62 17.26 13.43
N ASP A 88 2.45 18.00 14.52
CA ASP A 88 2.35 17.44 15.88
C ASP A 88 1.06 16.64 16.12
N SER A 89 0.05 16.85 15.28
CA SER A 89 -1.16 16.03 15.24
C SER A 89 -0.99 14.69 14.51
N GLY A 90 0.22 14.35 14.05
CA GLY A 90 0.50 13.13 13.29
C GLY A 90 0.08 13.18 11.83
N SER A 91 -0.41 14.33 11.33
CA SER A 91 -0.68 14.53 9.90
C SER A 91 0.61 14.82 9.14
N LEU A 92 0.84 14.11 8.04
CA LEU A 92 1.97 14.33 7.16
C LEU A 92 1.82 15.65 6.38
N TYR A 93 2.93 16.35 6.17
CA TYR A 93 2.94 17.54 5.30
C TYR A 93 2.80 17.19 3.80
N GLY A 94 3.06 15.95 3.43
CA GLY A 94 2.83 15.38 2.11
C GLY A 94 2.05 14.06 2.19
N SER A 95 1.78 13.43 1.05
CA SER A 95 1.23 12.07 1.03
C SER A 95 2.30 11.05 0.69
N VAL A 96 2.22 9.87 1.30
CA VAL A 96 2.98 8.71 0.83
C VAL A 96 2.19 8.07 -0.29
N SER A 97 2.82 7.99 -1.46
CA SER A 97 2.24 7.44 -2.68
C SER A 97 2.75 6.02 -2.95
N THR A 98 2.15 5.35 -3.95
CA THR A 98 2.63 4.05 -4.43
C THR A 98 4.07 4.09 -4.93
N ARG A 99 4.56 5.25 -5.37
CA ARG A 99 5.95 5.43 -5.80
C ARG A 99 6.91 5.34 -4.62
N ASP A 100 6.62 6.06 -3.53
CA ASP A 100 7.47 6.07 -2.34
C ASP A 100 7.58 4.66 -1.74
N ILE A 101 6.45 3.95 -1.68
CA ILE A 101 6.40 2.56 -1.19
C ILE A 101 7.22 1.64 -2.10
N ALA A 102 7.12 1.78 -3.43
CA ALA A 102 7.89 0.96 -4.37
C ALA A 102 9.40 1.20 -4.26
N GLU A 103 9.82 2.46 -4.12
CA GLU A 103 11.22 2.83 -3.94
C GLU A 103 11.78 2.28 -2.61
N ALA A 104 11.04 2.44 -1.52
CA ALA A 104 11.46 1.95 -0.20
C ALA A 104 11.48 0.41 -0.12
N THR A 105 10.52 -0.26 -0.77
CA THR A 105 10.49 -1.72 -0.87
C THR A 105 11.65 -2.25 -1.72
N THR A 106 12.02 -1.52 -2.78
CA THR A 106 13.19 -1.84 -3.61
C THR A 106 14.49 -1.68 -2.84
N ALA A 107 14.61 -0.64 -2.00
CA ALA A 107 15.74 -0.45 -1.11
C ALA A 107 15.86 -1.59 -0.07
N ALA A 108 14.73 -2.14 0.38
CA ALA A 108 14.68 -3.30 1.27
C ALA A 108 14.99 -4.65 0.57
N GLY A 109 15.25 -4.64 -0.75
CA GLY A 109 15.68 -5.82 -1.51
C GLY A 109 14.59 -6.50 -2.34
N LEU A 110 13.35 -5.98 -2.34
CA LEU A 110 12.28 -6.48 -3.21
C LEU A 110 12.02 -5.46 -4.33
N THR A 111 12.58 -5.71 -5.52
CA THR A 111 12.39 -4.85 -6.69
C THR A 111 10.95 -4.92 -7.19
N ILE A 112 10.19 -3.83 -6.98
CA ILE A 112 8.81 -3.72 -7.43
C ILE A 112 8.55 -2.44 -8.22
N ALA A 113 7.61 -2.51 -9.15
CA ALA A 113 7.11 -1.36 -9.87
C ALA A 113 5.94 -0.71 -9.11
N ARG A 114 5.77 0.61 -9.24
CA ARG A 114 4.62 1.34 -8.65
C ARG A 114 3.25 0.77 -9.01
N SER A 115 3.11 0.10 -10.16
CA SER A 115 1.87 -0.52 -10.62
C SER A 115 1.52 -1.81 -9.89
N GLN A 116 2.49 -2.41 -9.18
CA GLN A 116 2.31 -3.61 -8.38
C GLN A 116 1.84 -3.28 -6.95
N VAL A 117 1.96 -2.02 -6.51
CA VAL A 117 1.49 -1.57 -5.20
C VAL A 117 -0.01 -1.27 -5.29
N LEU A 118 -0.81 -2.03 -4.55
CA LEU A 118 -2.26 -1.83 -4.44
C LEU A 118 -2.56 -0.92 -3.26
N LEU A 119 -2.64 0.37 -3.54
CA LEU A 119 -3.01 1.40 -2.56
C LEU A 119 -4.31 2.07 -3.03
N ALA A 120 -5.35 2.04 -2.20
CA ALA A 120 -6.63 2.68 -2.50
C ALA A 120 -6.53 4.21 -2.37
N ASP A 121 -6.03 4.67 -1.23
CA ASP A 121 -5.88 6.07 -0.90
C ASP A 121 -4.45 6.39 -0.45
N PRO A 122 -3.88 7.54 -0.85
CA PRO A 122 -2.56 7.97 -0.35
C PRO A 122 -2.56 8.12 1.17
N ILE A 123 -1.47 7.68 1.82
CA ILE A 123 -1.33 7.76 3.28
C ILE A 123 -0.96 9.20 3.67
N LYS A 124 -1.70 9.75 4.64
CA LYS A 124 -1.56 11.15 5.10
C LYS A 124 -1.31 11.28 6.60
N GLN A 125 -1.21 10.16 7.31
CA GLN A 125 -0.97 10.13 8.75
C GLN A 125 0.22 9.22 9.06
N LEU A 126 0.87 9.47 10.21
CA LEU A 126 1.89 8.59 10.77
C LEU A 126 1.24 7.30 11.29
N GLY A 127 2.02 6.21 11.27
CA GLY A 127 1.60 4.91 11.79
C GLY A 127 1.96 3.75 10.88
N LEU A 128 1.47 2.56 11.26
CA LEU A 128 1.66 1.32 10.52
C LEU A 128 0.48 1.05 9.59
N TYR A 129 0.78 0.83 8.33
CA TYR A 129 -0.20 0.53 7.29
C TYR A 129 0.14 -0.79 6.61
N GLU A 130 -0.84 -1.67 6.47
CA GLU A 130 -0.69 -2.89 5.68
C GLU A 130 -1.06 -2.61 4.22
N VAL A 131 -0.08 -2.71 3.33
CA VAL A 131 -0.25 -2.45 1.89
C VAL A 131 -0.04 -3.73 1.11
N ARG A 132 -0.95 -4.05 0.20
CA ARG A 132 -0.85 -5.26 -0.62
C ARG A 132 0.02 -4.98 -1.85
N VAL A 133 1.00 -5.85 -2.07
CA VAL A 133 1.87 -5.80 -3.26
C VAL A 133 1.58 -7.03 -4.11
N ALA A 134 1.17 -6.81 -5.37
CA ALA A 134 0.88 -7.85 -6.34
C ALA A 134 2.13 -8.21 -7.15
N LEU A 135 2.75 -9.34 -6.83
CA LEU A 135 3.88 -9.86 -7.62
C LEU A 135 3.41 -10.54 -8.91
N HIS A 136 2.33 -11.31 -8.81
CA HIS A 136 1.68 -12.00 -9.91
C HIS A 136 0.16 -11.85 -9.78
N PRO A 137 -0.63 -11.93 -10.87
CA PRO A 137 -2.09 -11.97 -10.82
C PRO A 137 -2.75 -12.96 -9.83
N GLU A 138 -2.00 -13.92 -9.29
CA GLU A 138 -2.49 -14.91 -8.31
C GLU A 138 -1.73 -14.84 -6.98
N VAL A 139 -0.65 -14.05 -6.90
CA VAL A 139 0.25 -13.99 -5.74
C VAL A 139 0.38 -12.53 -5.31
N SER A 140 -0.19 -12.22 -4.14
CA SER A 140 -0.10 -10.92 -3.49
C SER A 140 0.45 -11.08 -2.07
N ILE A 141 1.30 -10.17 -1.64
CA ILE A 141 1.91 -10.19 -0.31
C ILE A 141 1.48 -8.94 0.46
N PRO A 142 1.13 -9.07 1.76
CA PRO A 142 1.01 -7.92 2.64
C PRO A 142 2.40 -7.40 3.02
N VAL A 143 2.65 -6.12 2.79
CA VAL A 143 3.86 -5.41 3.22
C VAL A 143 3.45 -4.38 4.26
N THR A 144 4.09 -4.40 5.42
CA THR A 144 3.84 -3.43 6.48
C THR A 144 4.67 -2.19 6.22
N VAL A 145 4.00 -1.08 5.96
CA VAL A 145 4.62 0.23 5.75
C VAL A 145 4.54 1.00 7.06
N ASN A 146 5.68 1.26 7.67
CA ASN A 146 5.79 2.03 8.89
C ASN A 146 6.18 3.48 8.56
N VAL A 147 5.26 4.43 8.77
CA VAL A 147 5.48 5.84 8.47
C VAL A 147 5.76 6.62 9.76
N ALA A 148 6.96 7.15 9.88
CA ALA A 148 7.46 7.80 11.10
C ALA A 148 8.16 9.15 10.80
N ARG A 149 8.30 10.02 11.83
CA ARG A 149 9.03 11.28 11.72
C ARG A 149 10.54 11.09 11.82
N SER A 150 11.00 10.08 12.58
CA SER A 150 12.40 9.72 12.76
C SER A 150 12.62 8.20 12.81
N GLU A 151 13.87 7.76 12.66
CA GLU A 151 14.25 6.34 12.78
C GLU A 151 13.96 5.78 14.19
N GLU A 152 14.18 6.58 15.22
CA GLU A 152 13.91 6.20 16.62
C GLU A 152 12.41 6.00 16.87
N GLU A 153 11.57 6.86 16.31
CA GLU A 153 10.12 6.71 16.37
C GLU A 153 9.65 5.49 15.58
N ALA A 154 10.26 5.20 14.44
CA ALA A 154 9.94 3.99 13.67
C ALA A 154 10.20 2.70 14.48
N VAL A 155 11.30 2.67 15.25
CA VAL A 155 11.62 1.54 16.13
C VAL A 155 10.61 1.42 17.29
N ARG A 156 10.20 2.54 17.88
CA ARG A 156 9.15 2.55 18.94
C ARG A 156 7.80 2.06 18.41
N GLN A 157 7.39 2.54 17.24
CA GLN A 157 6.17 2.12 16.56
C GLN A 157 6.20 0.62 16.21
N ALA A 158 7.35 0.09 15.79
CA ALA A 158 7.51 -1.35 15.52
C ALA A 158 7.41 -2.22 16.79
N ARG A 159 7.69 -1.66 17.97
CA ARG A 159 7.55 -2.34 19.27
C ARG A 159 6.13 -2.27 19.86
N GLY A 160 5.22 -1.54 19.20
CA GLY A 160 3.83 -1.41 19.64
C GLY A 160 3.59 -0.29 20.66
N GLU A 161 4.56 0.61 20.86
CA GLU A 161 4.32 1.84 21.61
C GLU A 161 3.52 2.80 20.74
N ALA A 162 2.34 3.19 21.22
CA ALA A 162 1.50 4.18 20.56
C ALA A 162 2.26 5.52 20.49
N ILE A 163 1.98 6.29 19.43
CA ILE A 163 2.43 7.67 19.28
C ILE A 163 1.88 8.46 20.48
N GLY A 164 2.69 8.55 21.53
CA GLY A 164 2.44 9.36 22.70
C GLY A 164 2.73 10.80 22.34
N VAL A 165 1.72 11.65 22.46
CA VAL A 165 1.89 13.08 22.59
C VAL A 165 2.65 13.32 23.90
N GLU A 166 3.97 13.35 23.86
CA GLU A 166 4.78 13.75 25.01
C GLU A 166 5.94 14.61 24.51
N ASP A 167 5.66 15.92 24.44
CA ASP A 167 6.59 17.02 24.70
C ASP A 167 5.76 18.25 25.14
N GLU A 168 4.90 18.09 26.16
CA GLU A 168 4.65 19.21 27.07
C GLU A 168 5.47 18.92 28.32
N GLU A 169 6.73 19.35 28.31
CA GLU A 169 7.44 19.56 29.55
C GLU A 169 6.59 20.50 30.43
N PRO A 170 6.31 20.18 31.70
CA PRO A 170 5.75 21.16 32.61
C PRO A 170 6.84 22.20 32.88
N SER A 171 6.93 23.22 32.01
CA SER A 171 7.78 24.38 32.24
C SER A 171 7.31 25.02 33.54
N GLY A 172 8.17 24.92 34.55
CA GLY A 172 7.85 25.25 35.93
C GLY A 172 7.24 26.64 36.10
N PHE A 173 6.19 26.70 36.91
CA PHE A 173 5.88 27.88 37.69
C PHE A 173 5.96 27.48 39.17
N VAL A 174 7.17 27.58 39.72
CA VAL A 174 7.36 27.71 41.16
C VAL A 174 7.27 29.20 41.45
N GLY A 175 6.19 29.61 42.10
CA GLY A 175 5.92 31.03 42.42
C GLY A 175 5.16 31.15 43.73
N GLU A 176 5.91 31.05 44.82
CA GLU A 176 5.72 31.64 46.15
C GLU A 176 4.38 31.46 46.89
N ALA A 177 4.48 30.68 47.96
CA ALA A 177 3.64 30.79 49.12
C ALA A 177 3.84 32.16 49.80
N HIS A 178 2.77 32.94 49.88
CA HIS A 178 2.59 33.88 50.98
C HIS A 178 1.33 33.47 51.75
N ALA A 179 1.56 32.79 52.87
CA ALA A 179 0.65 32.84 54.00
C ALA A 179 0.84 34.22 54.66
N ASP A 180 -0.23 34.98 54.81
CA ASP A 180 -0.35 35.84 55.97
C ASP A 180 -1.76 35.70 56.56
N GLU A 181 -1.74 35.52 57.86
CA GLU A 181 -2.79 35.12 58.76
C GLU A 181 -3.34 36.40 59.39
N THR A 182 -4.59 36.78 59.10
CA THR A 182 -5.31 37.71 59.98
C THR A 182 -6.71 37.21 60.29
N ALA A 183 -6.77 36.58 61.47
CA ALA A 183 -7.75 36.74 62.54
C ALA A 183 -9.25 36.89 62.20
N ALA A 184 -10.00 35.97 62.80
CA ALA A 184 -11.42 36.02 63.06
C ALA A 184 -11.83 37.14 64.04
N GLU A 185 -13.16 37.25 64.20
CA GLU A 185 -13.96 38.07 65.13
C GLU A 185 -14.26 39.51 64.67
N ASP A 186 -15.47 39.72 64.18
CA ASP A 186 -16.47 40.30 65.09
C ASP A 186 -17.89 39.85 64.78
N ALA A 187 -18.67 39.75 65.86
CA ALA A 187 -20.02 39.24 65.92
C ALA A 187 -21.08 40.34 65.69
N ALA A 188 -22.31 39.88 65.43
CA ALA A 188 -23.61 40.44 65.80
C ALA A 188 -23.76 41.92 66.24
N GLU A 189 -24.69 42.59 65.53
CA GLU A 189 -25.86 43.33 66.06
C GLU A 189 -25.67 44.66 66.87
N ALA A 190 -26.52 45.63 66.49
CA ALA A 190 -26.86 46.92 67.13
C ALA A 190 -26.13 48.19 66.65
#